data_AF-A0A937T0R2-F1
#
_entry.id   AF-A0A937T0R2-F1
#
_cell.length_a   1.000
_cell.length_b   1.000
_cell.length_c   1.000
_cell.angle_alpha   90.00
_cell.angle_beta   90.00
_cell.angle_gamma   90.00
#
_symmetry.space_group_name_H-M   'P 1'
#
loop_
_entity.id
_entity.type
_entity.pdbx_description
1 polymer ?
#
loop_
_entity_poly.entity_id
_entity_poly.type
_entity_poly.pdbx_seq_one_letter_code
_entity_poly.pdbx_strand_id
1 'polypeptide(L)'
;MSEDFTQAELEAYLDEALDVERMAEIEREIRSRPELLERLTKINSRRDSGFHTLAEIWRRNQIGIPSREELGSYLLGVLPEEHAAYIRFRIEQLKCRFTIANLRDLKAQQEKDDSRVAARRRKYFRSSVHHLKD
;
A
#
# COMPACT_ATOMS: atom_id res chain seq x y z
N MET A 1 19.64 1.58 22.88
CA MET A 1 18.47 1.96 23.68
C MET A 1 17.28 1.31 23.02
N SER A 2 16.56 0.40 23.68
CA SER A 2 15.36 -0.18 23.06
C SER A 2 14.36 0.93 22.85
N GLU A 3 14.13 1.33 21.60
CA GLU A 3 13.04 2.24 21.29
C GLU A 3 11.74 1.54 21.68
N ASP A 4 11.13 1.99 22.78
CA ASP A 4 9.82 1.47 23.15
C ASP A 4 8.80 1.84 22.07
N PHE A 5 8.00 0.86 21.65
CA PHE A 5 6.92 1.08 20.69
C PHE A 5 5.90 2.04 21.29
N THR A 6 5.58 3.09 20.54
CA THR A 6 4.54 4.05 20.88
C THR A 6 3.16 3.38 20.82
N GLN A 7 2.17 3.97 21.49
CA GLN A 7 0.78 3.48 21.38
C GLN A 7 0.27 3.53 19.92
N ALA A 8 0.64 4.59 19.18
CA ALA A 8 0.23 4.74 17.78
C ALA A 8 0.79 3.63 16.89
N GLU A 9 2.02 3.18 17.13
CA GLU A 9 2.61 2.04 16.41
C GLU A 9 1.92 0.73 16.76
N LEU A 10 1.63 0.46 18.04
CA LEU A 10 0.91 -0.75 18.43
C LEU A 10 -0.52 -0.79 17.85
N GLU A 11 -1.19 0.36 17.78
CA GLU A 11 -2.49 0.45 17.10
C GLU A 11 -2.36 0.22 15.60
N ALA A 12 -1.35 0.80 14.95
CA ALA A 12 -1.09 0.62 13.52
C ALA A 12 -0.65 -0.83 13.20
N TYR A 13 0.03 -1.50 14.13
CA TYR A 13 0.35 -2.92 14.05
C TYR A 13 -0.91 -3.78 13.98
N LEU A 14 -1.87 -3.54 14.89
CA LEU A 14 -3.17 -4.22 14.89
C LEU A 14 -4.00 -3.92 13.63
N ASP A 15 -3.80 -2.77 12.99
CA ASP A 15 -4.46 -2.37 11.75
C ASP A 15 -3.70 -2.85 10.48
N GLU A 16 -2.61 -3.60 10.63
CA GLU A 16 -1.69 -3.99 9.54
C GLU A 16 -1.20 -2.80 8.69
N ALA A 17 -1.10 -1.62 9.31
CA ALA A 17 -0.83 -0.36 8.64
C ALA A 17 0.65 0.07 8.67
N LEU A 18 1.48 -0.60 9.48
CA LEU A 18 2.94 -0.36 9.53
C LEU A 18 3.67 -1.07 8.40
N ASP A 19 4.85 -0.55 8.01
CA ASP A 19 5.74 -1.24 7.07
C ASP A 19 6.22 -2.62 7.57
N VAL A 20 6.72 -3.43 6.65
CA VAL A 20 7.02 -4.85 6.90
C VAL A 20 8.13 -5.01 7.93
N GLU A 21 9.15 -4.17 7.86
CA GLU A 21 10.28 -4.19 8.78
C GLU A 21 9.83 -3.90 10.21
N ARG A 22 9.00 -2.86 10.41
CA ARG A 22 8.50 -2.49 11.73
C ARG A 22 7.49 -3.51 12.29
N MET A 23 6.64 -4.10 11.45
CA MET A 23 5.76 -5.20 11.85
C MET A 23 6.57 -6.39 12.38
N ALA A 24 7.60 -6.81 11.65
CA ALA A 24 8.44 -7.95 12.01
C ALA A 24 9.26 -7.70 13.30
N GLU A 25 9.61 -6.44 13.57
CA GLU A 25 10.22 -6.05 14.83
C GLU A 25 9.26 -6.22 16.01
N ILE A 26 8.03 -5.72 15.89
CA ILE A 26 6.98 -5.87 16.91
C ILE A 26 6.67 -7.35 17.17
N GLU A 27 6.49 -8.17 16.12
CA GLU A 27 6.21 -9.61 16.26
C GLU A 27 7.30 -10.37 17.03
N ARG A 28 8.56 -9.97 16.84
CA ARG A 28 9.71 -10.57 17.52
C ARG A 28 9.72 -10.20 18.99
N GLU A 29 9.50 -8.92 19.30
CA GLU A 29 9.52 -8.40 20.66
C GLU A 29 8.31 -8.85 21.49
N ILE A 30 7.14 -9.08 20.89
CA ILE A 30 5.97 -9.64 21.60
C ILE A 30 6.30 -11.00 22.23
N ARG A 31 7.16 -11.81 21.61
CA ARG A 31 7.53 -13.14 22.13
C ARG A 31 8.41 -13.07 23.37
N SER A 32 9.24 -12.04 23.49
CA SER A 32 10.17 -11.84 24.61
C SER A 32 9.62 -10.92 25.69
N ARG A 33 8.62 -10.07 25.38
CA ARG A 33 8.09 -9.05 26.28
C ARG A 33 6.58 -9.23 26.52
N PRO A 34 6.15 -9.92 27.60
CA PRO A 34 4.73 -10.12 27.90
C PRO A 34 3.97 -8.80 28.14
N GLU A 35 4.65 -7.75 28.58
CA GLU A 35 4.08 -6.41 28.74
C GLU A 35 3.56 -5.82 27.41
N LEU A 36 4.21 -6.12 26.28
CA LEU A 36 3.75 -5.66 24.96
C LEU A 36 2.46 -6.38 24.56
N LEU A 37 2.36 -7.67 24.88
CA LEU A 37 1.14 -8.44 24.65
C LEU A 37 -0.03 -7.86 25.45
N GLU A 38 0.17 -7.54 26.73
CA GLU A 38 -0.85 -6.93 27.58
C GLU A 38 -1.32 -5.57 27.03
N ARG A 39 -0.38 -4.74 26.56
CA ARG A 39 -0.71 -3.46 25.91
C ARG A 39 -1.57 -3.66 24.67
N LEU A 40 -1.24 -4.64 23.82
CA LEU A 40 -2.02 -4.96 22.61
C LEU A 40 -3.42 -5.48 22.96
N THR A 41 -3.53 -6.38 23.94
CA THR A 41 -4.82 -6.88 24.42
C THR A 41 -5.71 -5.73 24.94
N LYS A 42 -5.13 -4.81 25.71
CA LYS A 42 -5.86 -3.63 26.21
C LYS A 42 -6.35 -2.72 25.09
N ILE A 43 -5.54 -2.51 24.05
CA ILE A 43 -5.96 -1.75 22.87
C ILE A 43 -7.13 -2.48 22.18
N ASN A 44 -7.02 -3.80 21.99
CA ASN A 44 -8.07 -4.58 21.34
C ASN A 44 -9.40 -4.53 22.10
N SER A 45 -9.38 -4.71 23.42
CA SER A 45 -10.60 -4.63 24.26
C SER A 45 -11.27 -3.24 24.24
N ARG A 46 -10.48 -2.16 24.12
CA ARG A 46 -11.04 -0.79 23.95
C ARG A 46 -11.76 -0.63 22.61
N ARG A 47 -11.22 -1.21 21.54
CA ARG A 47 -11.84 -1.18 20.21
C ARG A 47 -13.16 -1.95 20.20
N ASP A 48 -13.19 -3.12 20.84
CA ASP A 48 -14.38 -3.98 20.92
C ASP A 48 -15.53 -3.33 21.72
N SER A 49 -15.20 -2.42 22.64
CA SER A 49 -16.17 -1.65 23.42
C SER A 49 -16.69 -0.39 22.72
N GLY A 50 -16.31 -0.16 21.45
CA GLY A 50 -16.77 0.97 20.63
C GLY A 50 -16.05 2.30 20.91
N PHE A 51 -15.00 2.31 21.73
CA PHE A 51 -14.18 3.49 21.95
C PHE A 51 -13.11 3.59 20.85
N HIS A 52 -13.42 4.34 19.79
CA HIS A 52 -12.48 4.59 18.70
C HIS A 52 -11.75 5.92 18.85
N THR A 53 -10.45 5.92 18.56
CA THR A 53 -9.69 7.16 18.44
C THR A 53 -9.89 7.77 17.05
N LEU A 54 -9.70 9.09 16.90
CA LEU A 54 -9.72 9.72 15.56
C LEU A 54 -8.69 9.10 14.61
N ALA A 55 -7.52 8.73 15.14
CA ALA A 55 -6.47 8.10 14.35
C ALA A 55 -6.89 6.70 13.84
N GLU A 56 -7.62 5.94 14.65
CA GLU A 56 -8.19 4.66 14.24
C GLU A 56 -9.23 4.82 13.14
N ILE A 57 -10.16 5.77 13.30
CA ILE A 57 -11.17 6.07 12.27
C ILE A 57 -10.48 6.49 10.97
N TRP A 58 -9.45 7.33 11.05
CA TRP A 58 -8.68 7.81 9.90
C TRP A 58 -8.01 6.66 9.14
N ARG A 59 -7.35 5.73 9.85
CA ARG A 59 -6.72 4.55 9.24
C ARG A 59 -7.73 3.61 8.60
N ARG A 60 -8.82 3.29 9.32
CA ARG A 60 -9.88 2.39 8.83
C ARG A 60 -10.57 2.91 7.58
N ASN A 61 -10.85 4.20 7.54
CA ASN A 61 -11.49 4.84 6.38
C ASN A 61 -10.48 5.30 5.33
N GLN A 62 -9.19 4.97 5.50
CA GLN A 62 -8.14 5.28 4.53
C GLN A 62 -8.12 6.77 4.15
N ILE A 63 -8.34 7.64 5.12
CA ILE A 63 -8.45 9.07 4.87
C ILE A 63 -7.07 9.58 4.42
N GLY A 64 -7.05 10.35 3.34
CA GLY A 64 -5.83 10.85 2.70
C GLY A 64 -5.07 9.81 1.88
N ILE A 65 -5.59 8.58 1.69
CA ILE A 65 -5.04 7.68 0.67
C ILE A 65 -5.46 8.20 -0.72
N PRO A 66 -4.52 8.40 -1.67
CA PRO A 66 -4.86 8.77 -3.03
C PRO A 66 -5.74 7.71 -3.68
N SER A 67 -6.75 8.14 -4.42
CA SER A 67 -7.64 7.25 -5.16
C SER A 67 -6.88 6.47 -6.24
N ARG A 68 -7.45 5.35 -6.70
CA ARG A 68 -6.86 4.59 -7.82
C ARG A 68 -6.70 5.42 -9.09
N GLU A 69 -7.61 6.36 -9.34
CA GLU A 69 -7.55 7.27 -10.49
C GLU A 69 -6.36 8.23 -10.38
N GLU A 70 -6.15 8.84 -9.22
CA GLU A 70 -4.99 9.69 -8.95
C GLU A 70 -3.68 8.89 -9.07
N LEU A 71 -3.63 7.66 -8.54
CA LEU A 71 -2.46 6.80 -8.68
C LEU A 71 -2.20 6.38 -10.13
N GLY A 72 -3.25 6.19 -10.94
CA GLY A 72 -3.12 5.99 -12.38
C GLY A 72 -2.52 7.21 -13.08
N SER A 73 -3.07 8.40 -12.79
CA SER A 73 -2.54 9.68 -13.31
C SER A 73 -1.09 9.93 -12.87
N TYR A 74 -0.74 9.53 -11.65
CA TYR A 74 0.63 9.56 -11.14
C TYR A 74 1.56 8.65 -11.96
N LEU A 75 1.15 7.42 -12.26
CA LEU A 75 1.94 6.48 -13.08
C LEU A 75 2.14 6.99 -14.50
N LEU A 76 1.15 7.67 -15.07
CA LEU A 76 1.22 8.28 -16.39
C LEU A 76 2.05 9.57 -16.41
N GLY A 77 2.44 10.10 -15.25
CA GLY A 77 3.22 11.35 -15.14
C GLY A 77 2.42 12.60 -15.53
N VAL A 78 1.10 12.57 -15.39
CA VAL A 78 0.21 13.67 -15.81
C VAL A 78 -0.34 14.51 -14.64
N LEU A 79 -0.03 14.14 -13.40
CA LEU A 79 -0.42 14.91 -12.23
C LEU A 79 0.40 16.21 -12.10
N PRO A 80 -0.19 17.28 -11.55
CA PRO A 80 0.57 18.44 -11.12
C PRO A 80 1.63 18.04 -10.08
N GLU A 81 2.75 18.76 -10.05
CA GLU A 81 3.92 18.40 -9.23
C GLU A 81 3.59 18.29 -7.74
N GLU A 82 2.75 19.16 -7.20
CA GLU A 82 2.34 19.12 -5.79
C GLU A 82 1.61 17.82 -5.43
N HIS A 83 0.73 17.34 -6.32
CA HIS A 83 0.01 16.07 -6.14
C HIS A 83 0.96 14.87 -6.28
N ALA A 84 1.89 14.92 -7.23
CA ALA A 84 2.91 13.88 -7.39
C ALA A 84 3.84 13.81 -6.17
N ALA A 85 4.22 14.96 -5.61
CA ALA A 85 5.02 15.06 -4.39
C ALA A 85 4.31 14.46 -3.19
N TYR A 86 3.00 14.71 -3.03
CA TYR A 86 2.21 14.08 -1.97
C TYR A 86 2.22 12.55 -2.08
N ILE A 87 2.03 12.01 -3.29
CA ILE A 87 2.07 10.56 -3.52
C ILE A 87 3.45 9.99 -3.20
N ARG A 88 4.54 10.64 -3.65
CA ARG A 88 5.92 10.23 -3.29
C ARG A 88 6.14 10.25 -1.78
N PHE A 89 5.72 11.31 -1.10
CA PHE A 89 5.83 11.41 0.36
C PHE A 89 5.15 10.21 1.07
N ARG A 90 3.95 9.82 0.63
CA ARG A 90 3.25 8.66 1.21
C ARG A 90 3.98 7.34 0.98
N ILE A 91 4.66 7.20 -0.15
CA ILE A 91 5.39 5.97 -0.51
C ILE A 91 6.74 5.90 0.21
N GLU A 92 7.51 6.99 0.16
CA GLU A 92 8.92 6.99 0.56
C GLU A 92 9.10 7.33 2.04
N GLN A 93 8.31 8.27 2.55
CA GLN A 93 8.46 8.77 3.92
C GLN A 93 7.49 8.08 4.88
N LEU A 94 6.20 8.05 4.55
CA LEU A 94 5.20 7.36 5.39
C LEU A 94 5.23 5.84 5.23
N LYS A 95 5.84 5.33 4.15
CA LYS A 95 5.84 3.91 3.78
C LYS A 95 4.44 3.29 3.83
N CYS A 96 3.43 4.04 3.38
CA CYS A 96 2.04 3.65 3.51
C CYS A 96 1.72 2.39 2.68
N ARG A 97 1.46 1.27 3.37
CA ARG A 97 1.20 -0.03 2.74
C ARG A 97 0.08 0.00 1.72
N PHE A 98 -1.02 0.67 2.02
CA PHE A 98 -2.17 0.77 1.11
C PHE A 98 -1.86 1.52 -0.19
N THR A 99 -1.13 2.65 -0.13
CA THR A 99 -0.70 3.39 -1.32
C THR A 99 0.27 2.55 -2.16
N ILE A 100 1.24 1.90 -1.50
CA ILE A 100 2.21 1.03 -2.15
C ILE A 100 1.52 -0.16 -2.82
N ALA A 101 0.56 -0.80 -2.14
CA ALA A 101 -0.17 -1.95 -2.67
C ALA A 101 -1.01 -1.57 -3.90
N ASN A 102 -1.77 -0.47 -3.82
CA ASN A 102 -2.55 0.01 -4.97
C ASN A 102 -1.65 0.37 -6.16
N LEU A 103 -0.53 1.05 -5.91
CA LEU A 103 0.42 1.41 -6.97
C LEU A 103 1.03 0.16 -7.63
N ARG A 104 1.41 -0.85 -6.83
CA ARG A 104 1.93 -2.12 -7.35
C ARG A 104 0.91 -2.85 -8.20
N ASP A 105 -0.34 -2.90 -7.73
CA ASP A 105 -1.43 -3.52 -8.48
C ASP A 105 -1.67 -2.83 -9.82
N LEU A 106 -1.73 -1.48 -9.84
CA LEU A 106 -1.86 -0.70 -11.07
C LEU A 106 -0.70 -0.93 -12.05
N LYS A 107 0.55 -0.97 -11.55
CA LYS A 107 1.72 -1.28 -12.39
C LYS A 107 1.62 -2.69 -13.00
N ALA A 108 1.25 -3.69 -12.20
CA ALA A 108 1.08 -5.05 -12.68
C ALA A 108 -0.05 -5.16 -13.72
N GLN A 109 -1.10 -4.36 -13.60
CA GLN A 109 -2.17 -4.27 -14.61
C GLN A 109 -1.66 -3.67 -15.92
N GLN A 110 -0.89 -2.58 -15.87
CA GLN A 110 -0.29 -1.92 -17.04
C GLN A 110 0.64 -2.88 -17.81
N GLU A 111 1.52 -3.60 -17.11
CA GLU A 111 2.43 -4.58 -17.71
C GLU A 111 1.66 -5.72 -18.42
N LYS A 112 0.57 -6.19 -17.81
CA LYS A 112 -0.30 -7.21 -18.43
C LYS A 112 -0.96 -6.69 -19.69
N ASP A 113 -1.48 -5.46 -19.69
CA ASP A 113 -2.11 -4.88 -20.87
C ASP A 113 -1.12 -4.65 -22.02
N ASP A 114 0.08 -4.15 -21.72
CA ASP A 114 1.14 -3.96 -22.72
C ASP A 114 1.55 -5.28 -23.37
N SER A 115 1.70 -6.34 -22.58
CA SER A 115 2.02 -7.68 -23.09
C SER A 115 0.92 -8.22 -24.02
N ARG A 116 -0.35 -7.99 -23.66
CA ARG A 116 -1.53 -8.40 -24.45
C ARG A 116 -1.61 -7.63 -25.76
N VAL A 117 -1.35 -6.32 -25.75
CA VAL A 117 -1.30 -5.49 -26.96
C VAL A 117 -0.17 -5.93 -27.89
N ALA A 118 1.02 -6.20 -27.35
CA ALA A 118 2.16 -6.69 -28.13
C ALA A 118 1.88 -8.07 -28.76
N ALA A 119 1.28 -8.99 -28.01
CA ALA A 119 0.88 -10.30 -28.53
C ALA A 119 -0.16 -10.18 -29.66
N ARG A 120 -1.15 -9.29 -29.50
CA ARG A 120 -2.16 -9.01 -30.52
C ARG A 120 -1.53 -8.42 -31.79
N ARG A 121 -0.66 -7.41 -31.67
CA ARG A 121 0.08 -6.81 -32.80
C ARG A 121 0.91 -7.86 -33.55
N ARG A 122 1.62 -8.73 -32.82
CA ARG A 122 2.43 -9.82 -33.40
C ARG A 122 1.58 -10.86 -34.12
N LYS A 123 0.36 -11.15 -33.64
CA LYS A 123 -0.60 -12.04 -34.32
C LYS A 123 -1.04 -11.45 -35.66
N TYR A 124 -1.49 -10.19 -35.66
CA TYR A 124 -1.94 -9.53 -36.88
C TYR A 124 -0.83 -9.37 -37.93
N PHE A 125 0.37 -8.99 -37.50
CA PHE A 125 1.52 -8.91 -38.40
C PHE A 125 1.84 -10.26 -39.03
N ARG A 126 1.90 -11.34 -38.22
CA ARG A 126 2.16 -12.69 -38.75
C ARG A 126 1.08 -13.15 -39.74
N SER A 127 -0.19 -12.81 -39.52
CA SER A 127 -1.26 -13.12 -40.48
C SER A 127 -1.18 -12.28 -41.76
N SER A 128 -0.76 -11.01 -41.70
CA SER A 128 -0.70 -10.15 -42.88
C SER A 128 0.54 -10.38 -43.76
N VAL A 129 1.65 -10.87 -43.19
CA VAL A 129 2.89 -11.16 -43.95
C VAL A 129 2.68 -12.25 -45.01
N HIS A 130 1.71 -13.14 -44.85
CA HIS A 130 1.41 -14.16 -45.86
C HIS A 130 0.61 -13.61 -47.06
N HIS A 131 -0.01 -12.44 -46.93
CA HIS A 131 -0.80 -11.80 -47.99
C HIS A 131 -0.02 -10.73 -48.79
N LEU A 132 1.25 -10.50 -48.46
CA LEU A 132 2.13 -9.52 -49.10
C LEU A 132 3.23 -10.18 -49.96
N LYS A 133 3.13 -11.49 -50.21
CA LYS A 133 3.97 -12.21 -51.17
C LYS A 133 3.14 -12.53 -52.42
N ASP A 134 2.99 -11.53 -53.27
CA ASP A 134 2.68 -11.55 -54.71
C ASP A 134 2.90 -10.11 -55.24
#